data_AF-A0A2A4PP39-F1
#
_entry.id   AF-A0A2A4PP39-F1
#
_cell.length_a   1.000
_cell.length_b   1.000
_cell.length_c   1.000
_cell.angle_alpha   90.00
_cell.angle_beta   90.00
_cell.angle_gamma   90.00
#
_symmetry.space_group_name_H-M   'P 1'
#
loop_
_entity.id
_entity.type
_entity.pdbx_description
1 polymer ?
#
loop_
_entity_poly.entity_id
_entity_poly.type
_entity_poly.pdbx_seq_one_letter_code
_entity_poly.pdbx_strand_id
1 'polypeptide(L)'
;MQSQYDRDIRERVGPYLVPVGRTAIGVTLGVVLSMSGIALAWSLYIFFAGQSIETWLAPLFFGAGLGAGIAAFVAWLHLDRENGWVLILMAAFVVGAGIAGAWGGYEYGSNQEIKCCAMPTVSPVYYTALGSAVVANAAGIVFATARAIITKNRRTQFHNAVR
;
A
#
# COMPACT_ATOMS: atom_id res chain seq x y z
N MET A 1 20.36 26.02 21.23
CA MET A 1 19.91 25.35 22.46
C MET A 1 18.48 24.90 22.24
N GLN A 2 18.24 23.65 21.80
CA GLN A 2 16.88 23.10 21.76
C GLN A 2 16.39 23.01 23.21
N SER A 3 15.24 23.61 23.50
CA SER A 3 14.60 23.56 24.82
C SER A 3 14.40 22.11 25.25
N GLN A 4 14.66 21.80 26.52
CA GLN A 4 14.46 20.46 27.09
C GLN A 4 13.02 19.95 26.87
N TYR A 5 12.07 20.88 26.76
CA TYR A 5 10.67 20.63 26.41
C TYR A 5 10.50 20.04 25.00
N ASP A 6 11.25 20.54 24.01
CA ASP A 6 11.22 20.07 22.61
C ASP A 6 11.75 18.63 22.47
N ARG A 7 12.72 18.25 23.32
CA ARG A 7 13.21 16.87 23.41
C ARG A 7 12.16 15.93 23.99
N ASP A 8 11.46 16.32 25.05
CA ASP A 8 10.44 15.48 25.70
C ASP A 8 9.24 15.22 24.77
N ILE A 9 8.80 16.26 24.04
CA ILE A 9 7.73 16.12 23.04
C ILE A 9 8.21 15.28 21.85
N ARG A 10 9.44 15.48 21.35
CA ARG A 10 9.99 14.66 20.25
C ARG A 10 10.17 13.20 20.65
N GLU A 11 10.55 12.91 21.90
CA GLU A 11 10.70 11.54 22.41
C GLU A 11 9.32 10.87 22.63
N ARG A 12 8.29 11.61 23.06
CA ARG A 12 6.91 11.10 23.20
C ARG A 12 6.15 10.96 21.88
N VAL A 13 6.30 11.93 20.99
CA VAL A 13 5.51 12.06 19.76
C VAL A 13 6.23 11.43 18.57
N GLY A 14 7.56 11.43 18.55
CA GLY A 14 8.39 10.78 17.54
C GLY A 14 7.98 9.34 17.17
N PRO A 15 7.69 8.43 18.13
CA PRO A 15 7.28 7.07 17.80
C PRO A 15 5.90 6.97 17.12
N TYR A 16 5.05 7.99 17.21
CA TYR A 16 3.74 8.04 16.55
C TYR A 16 3.74 8.90 15.28
N LEU A 17 4.49 10.00 15.26
CA LEU A 17 4.53 10.95 14.13
C LEU A 17 5.19 10.34 12.90
N VAL A 18 6.26 9.57 13.10
CA VAL A 18 7.02 8.93 12.01
C VAL A 18 6.16 7.92 11.24
N PRO A 19 5.47 6.95 11.87
CA PRO A 19 4.61 6.02 11.15
C PRO A 19 3.40 6.71 10.50
N VAL A 20 2.79 7.70 11.15
CA VAL A 20 1.66 8.46 10.57
C VAL A 20 2.10 9.29 9.36
N GLY A 21 3.28 9.91 9.41
CA GLY A 21 3.84 10.61 8.25
C GLY A 21 4.13 9.65 7.09
N ARG A 22 4.67 8.46 7.41
CA ARG A 22 4.98 7.42 6.41
C ARG A 22 3.73 6.84 5.76
N THR A 23 2.65 6.62 6.53
CA THR A 23 1.36 6.18 5.97
C THR A 23 0.77 7.25 5.07
N ALA A 24 0.74 8.51 5.50
CA ALA A 24 0.17 9.60 4.71
C ALA A 24 0.91 9.75 3.37
N ILE A 25 2.24 9.79 3.40
CA ILE A 25 3.06 9.87 2.17
C ILE A 25 2.89 8.61 1.31
N GLY A 26 2.91 7.43 1.93
CA GLY A 26 2.77 6.15 1.25
C GLY A 26 1.41 5.95 0.58
N VAL A 27 0.32 6.42 1.20
CA VAL A 27 -1.02 6.39 0.61
C VAL A 27 -1.13 7.39 -0.52
N THR A 28 -0.64 8.63 -0.32
CA THR A 28 -0.72 9.66 -1.37
C THR A 28 0.07 9.25 -2.61
N LEU A 29 1.31 8.80 -2.43
CA LEU A 29 2.12 8.23 -3.52
C LEU A 29 1.46 6.99 -4.11
N GLY A 30 0.89 6.13 -3.27
CA GLY A 30 0.16 4.93 -3.70
C GLY A 30 -0.95 5.25 -4.67
N VAL A 31 -1.79 6.25 -4.36
CA VAL A 31 -2.89 6.68 -5.25
C VAL A 31 -2.33 7.19 -6.59
N VAL A 32 -1.28 8.01 -6.59
CA VAL A 32 -0.66 8.55 -7.82
C VAL A 32 -0.05 7.44 -8.68
N LEU A 33 0.68 6.51 -8.05
CA LEU A 33 1.29 5.37 -8.74
C LEU A 33 0.23 4.39 -9.25
N SER A 34 -0.84 4.14 -8.50
CA SER A 34 -1.98 3.36 -8.96
C SER A 34 -2.67 3.99 -10.17
N MET A 35 -2.94 5.30 -10.13
CA MET A 35 -3.52 6.02 -11.27
C MET A 35 -2.62 5.93 -12.52
N SER A 36 -1.31 6.05 -12.33
CA SER A 36 -0.33 5.90 -13.41
C SER A 36 -0.32 4.47 -13.97
N GLY A 37 -0.37 3.46 -13.10
CA GLY A 37 -0.46 2.05 -13.50
C GLY A 37 -1.76 1.72 -14.25
N ILE A 38 -2.88 2.30 -13.82
CA ILE A 38 -4.17 2.17 -14.51
C ILE A 38 -4.11 2.83 -15.88
N ALA A 39 -3.50 4.02 -16.01
CA ALA A 39 -3.36 4.70 -17.30
C ALA A 39 -2.50 3.89 -18.29
N LEU A 40 -1.43 3.24 -17.80
CA LEU A 40 -0.62 2.33 -18.61
C LEU A 40 -1.40 1.08 -19.03
N ALA A 41 -2.12 0.46 -18.09
CA ALA A 41 -3.01 -0.66 -18.37
C ALA A 41 -4.06 -0.31 -19.43
N TRP A 42 -4.61 0.90 -19.35
CA TRP A 42 -5.61 1.41 -20.29
C TRP A 42 -5.02 1.64 -21.67
N SER A 43 -3.83 2.23 -21.74
CA SER A 43 -3.13 2.44 -22.99
C SER A 43 -2.86 1.10 -23.68
N LEU A 44 -2.36 0.11 -22.94
CA LEU A 44 -2.14 -1.25 -23.46
C LEU A 44 -3.45 -1.88 -23.94
N TYR A 45 -4.54 -1.76 -23.18
CA TYR A 45 -5.84 -2.27 -23.59
C TYR A 45 -6.31 -1.71 -24.94
N ILE A 46 -6.14 -0.41 -25.17
CA ILE A 46 -6.49 0.26 -26.43
C ILE A 46 -5.61 -0.23 -27.58
N PHE A 47 -4.29 -0.26 -27.39
CA PHE A 47 -3.35 -0.63 -28.45
C PHE A 47 -3.43 -2.12 -28.82
N PHE A 48 -3.80 -2.98 -27.88
CA PHE A 48 -3.99 -4.41 -28.11
C PHE A 48 -5.44 -4.80 -28.47
N ALA A 49 -6.33 -3.82 -28.68
CA ALA A 49 -7.73 -4.00 -29.08
C ALA A 49 -8.50 -5.05 -28.24
N GLY A 50 -8.34 -4.99 -26.91
CA GLY A 50 -9.11 -5.85 -26.02
C GLY A 50 -10.61 -5.66 -26.25
N GLN A 51 -11.35 -6.73 -26.53
CA GLN A 51 -12.78 -6.68 -26.87
C GLN A 51 -13.70 -6.99 -25.69
N SER A 52 -13.16 -7.34 -24.51
CA SER A 52 -13.97 -7.74 -23.36
C SER A 52 -13.72 -6.85 -22.14
N ILE A 53 -14.74 -6.76 -21.28
CA ILE A 53 -14.65 -6.07 -19.99
C ILE A 53 -13.68 -6.79 -19.04
N GLU A 54 -13.63 -8.12 -19.11
CA GLU A 54 -12.73 -8.97 -18.31
C GLU A 54 -11.26 -8.72 -18.64
N THR A 55 -10.94 -8.48 -19.93
CA THR A 55 -9.57 -8.14 -20.37
C THR A 55 -9.16 -6.73 -19.95
N TRP A 56 -10.10 -5.88 -19.53
CA TRP A 56 -9.84 -4.56 -18.97
C TRP A 56 -9.68 -4.60 -17.43
N LEU A 57 -10.50 -5.39 -16.74
CA LEU A 57 -10.51 -5.43 -15.27
C LEU A 57 -9.23 -6.03 -14.68
N ALA A 58 -8.73 -7.13 -15.25
CA ALA A 58 -7.51 -7.77 -14.78
C ALA A 58 -6.28 -6.82 -14.78
N PRO A 59 -5.92 -6.16 -15.90
CA PRO A 59 -4.80 -5.23 -15.92
C PRO A 59 -5.09 -3.95 -15.13
N LEU A 60 -6.36 -3.56 -14.95
CA LEU A 60 -6.73 -2.46 -14.06
C LEU A 60 -6.39 -2.76 -12.60
N PHE A 61 -6.82 -3.92 -12.07
CA PHE A 61 -6.50 -4.30 -10.69
C PHE A 61 -5.01 -4.53 -10.49
N PHE A 62 -4.36 -5.14 -11.49
CA PHE A 62 -2.92 -5.38 -11.45
C PHE A 62 -2.13 -4.07 -11.50
N GLY A 63 -2.47 -3.15 -12.40
CA GLY A 63 -1.81 -1.84 -12.51
C GLY A 63 -2.00 -0.98 -11.27
N ALA A 64 -3.23 -0.96 -10.72
CA ALA A 64 -3.52 -0.27 -9.47
C ALA A 64 -2.74 -0.89 -8.30
N GLY A 65 -2.82 -2.23 -8.15
CA GLY A 65 -2.17 -3.00 -7.10
C GLY A 65 -0.65 -2.92 -7.12
N LEU A 66 -0.04 -2.94 -8.30
CA LEU A 66 1.39 -2.84 -8.48
C LEU A 66 1.89 -1.42 -8.16
N GLY A 67 1.17 -0.38 -8.60
CA GLY A 67 1.48 1.01 -8.24
C GLY A 67 1.40 1.27 -6.74
N ALA A 68 0.30 0.87 -6.10
CA ALA A 68 0.14 0.95 -4.65
C ALA A 68 1.19 0.10 -3.92
N GLY A 69 1.48 -1.09 -4.45
CA GLY A 69 2.45 -2.03 -3.93
C GLY A 69 3.85 -1.46 -3.85
N ILE A 70 4.31 -0.82 -4.94
CA ILE A 70 5.61 -0.14 -4.99
C ILE A 70 5.66 1.01 -3.98
N ALA A 71 4.61 1.85 -3.94
CA ALA A 71 4.57 2.98 -3.02
C ALA A 71 4.64 2.53 -1.56
N ALA A 72 3.84 1.53 -1.18
CA ALA A 72 3.83 0.96 0.15
C ALA A 72 5.14 0.21 0.46
N PHE A 73 5.71 -0.50 -0.51
CA PHE A 73 7.02 -1.13 -0.35
C PHE A 73 8.09 -0.09 -0.01
N VAL A 74 8.21 0.98 -0.79
CA VAL A 74 9.16 2.08 -0.54
C VAL A 74 8.86 2.79 0.79
N ALA A 75 7.59 3.04 1.08
CA ALA A 75 7.18 3.69 2.32
C ALA A 75 7.57 2.85 3.55
N TRP A 76 7.54 1.53 3.48
CA TRP A 76 7.79 0.66 4.64
C TRP A 76 9.16 -0.04 4.61
N LEU A 77 9.93 0.11 3.54
CA LEU A 77 11.26 -0.47 3.40
C LEU A 77 12.18 0.05 4.52
N HIS A 78 12.75 -0.87 5.30
CA HIS A 78 13.94 -0.57 6.09
C HIS A 78 15.16 -0.94 5.25
N LEU A 79 15.94 0.07 4.85
CA LEU A 79 17.17 -0.10 4.09
C LEU A 79 18.34 -0.49 5.03
N ASP A 80 18.12 -1.49 5.87
CA ASP A 80 19.19 -2.19 6.58
C ASP A 80 19.56 -3.45 5.80
N ARG A 81 20.80 -3.93 5.98
CA ARG A 81 21.41 -5.04 5.22
C ARG A 81 20.64 -6.35 5.46
N GLU A 82 19.59 -6.56 4.69
CA GLU A 82 18.60 -7.61 4.92
C GLU A 82 18.67 -8.75 3.90
N ASN A 83 18.13 -9.90 4.31
CA ASN A 83 18.03 -11.09 3.47
C ASN A 83 17.01 -10.82 2.34
N GLY A 84 17.45 -10.91 1.08
CA GLY A 84 16.62 -10.58 -0.10
C GLY A 84 15.28 -11.32 -0.15
N TRP A 85 15.22 -12.52 0.45
CA TRP A 85 13.97 -13.27 0.62
C TRP A 85 12.88 -12.54 1.40
N VAL A 86 13.24 -11.81 2.46
CA VAL A 86 12.26 -11.06 3.26
C VAL A 86 11.72 -9.87 2.47
N LEU A 87 12.57 -9.24 1.66
CA LEU A 87 12.18 -8.15 0.78
C LEU A 87 11.21 -8.63 -0.31
N ILE A 88 11.47 -9.80 -0.91
CA ILE A 88 10.57 -10.40 -1.90
C ILE A 88 9.22 -10.74 -1.26
N LEU A 89 9.21 -11.33 -0.06
CA LEU A 89 7.97 -11.63 0.66
C LEU A 89 7.16 -10.37 0.96
N MET A 90 7.83 -9.30 1.39
CA MET A 90 7.19 -8.01 1.64
C MET A 90 6.59 -7.44 0.35
N ALA A 91 7.35 -7.42 -0.74
CA ALA A 91 6.88 -6.94 -2.03
C ALA A 91 5.65 -7.74 -2.51
N ALA A 92 5.72 -9.08 -2.46
CA ALA A 92 4.61 -9.95 -2.84
C ALA A 92 3.38 -9.73 -1.96
N PHE A 93 3.56 -9.59 -0.64
CA PHE A 93 2.47 -9.37 0.30
C PHE A 93 1.75 -8.05 0.06
N VAL A 94 2.51 -6.97 -0.08
CA VAL A 94 1.98 -5.61 -0.26
C VAL A 94 1.34 -5.44 -1.64
N VAL A 95 1.93 -5.99 -2.70
CA VAL A 95 1.32 -6.01 -4.05
C VAL A 95 0.05 -6.86 -4.06
N GLY A 96 0.07 -8.05 -3.46
CA GLY A 96 -1.13 -8.91 -3.37
C GLY A 96 -2.26 -8.24 -2.60
N ALA A 97 -1.95 -7.58 -1.48
CA ALA A 97 -2.90 -6.78 -0.73
C ALA A 97 -3.42 -5.58 -1.56
N GLY A 98 -2.54 -4.92 -2.32
CA GLY A 98 -2.92 -3.85 -3.25
C GLY A 98 -3.87 -4.31 -4.36
N ILE A 99 -3.67 -5.50 -4.93
CA ILE A 99 -4.58 -6.07 -5.94
C ILE A 99 -5.93 -6.39 -5.32
N ALA A 100 -5.95 -7.04 -4.15
CA ALA A 100 -7.19 -7.33 -3.42
C ALA A 100 -7.95 -6.04 -3.04
N GLY A 101 -7.23 -4.99 -2.62
CA GLY A 101 -7.79 -3.68 -2.35
C GLY A 101 -8.32 -2.99 -3.60
N ALA A 102 -7.69 -3.19 -4.76
CA ALA A 102 -8.17 -2.67 -6.04
C ALA A 102 -9.50 -3.32 -6.45
N TRP A 103 -9.60 -4.64 -6.32
CA TRP A 103 -10.83 -5.39 -6.57
C TRP A 103 -11.95 -4.97 -5.60
N GLY A 104 -11.67 -4.93 -4.29
CA GLY A 104 -12.65 -4.51 -3.29
C GLY A 104 -13.11 -3.06 -3.47
N GLY A 105 -12.20 -2.16 -3.85
CA GLY A 105 -12.53 -0.78 -4.19
C GLY A 105 -13.41 -0.66 -5.44
N TYR A 106 -13.19 -1.51 -6.44
CA TYR A 106 -14.03 -1.57 -7.64
C TYR A 106 -15.45 -2.01 -7.31
N GLU A 107 -15.58 -3.09 -6.55
CA GLU A 107 -16.88 -3.64 -6.16
C GLU A 107 -17.68 -2.65 -5.30
N TYR A 108 -16.98 -1.93 -4.42
CA TYR A 108 -17.58 -0.85 -3.65
C TYR A 108 -18.06 0.31 -4.54
N GLY A 109 -17.26 0.69 -5.55
CA GLY A 109 -17.60 1.75 -6.48
C GLY A 109 -18.68 1.37 -7.49
N SER A 110 -18.77 0.10 -7.90
CA SER A 110 -19.75 -0.41 -8.87
C SER A 110 -21.14 -0.60 -8.25
N ASN A 111 -21.21 -0.90 -6.94
CA ASN A 111 -22.44 -1.16 -6.22
C ASN A 111 -23.03 0.07 -5.51
N GLN A 112 -22.50 1.28 -5.76
CA GLN A 112 -23.12 2.52 -5.26
C GLN A 112 -24.42 2.78 -6.01
N GLU A 113 -25.55 2.75 -5.30
CA GLU A 113 -26.86 3.15 -5.82
C GLU A 113 -26.82 4.62 -6.26
N ILE A 114 -26.70 4.83 -7.57
CA ILE A 114 -26.76 6.15 -8.17
C ILE A 114 -28.24 6.57 -8.19
N LYS A 115 -28.59 7.67 -7.52
CA LYS A 115 -29.94 8.26 -7.66
C LYS A 115 -30.20 8.48 -9.16
N CYS A 116 -31.32 7.94 -9.65
CA CYS A 116 -31.68 8.04 -11.07
C CYS A 116 -31.48 9.46 -11.60
N CYS A 117 -30.79 9.56 -12.74
CA CYS A 117 -30.44 10.79 -13.48
C CYS A 117 -29.19 11.56 -13.03
N ALA A 118 -28.39 11.10 -12.07
CA ALA A 118 -27.05 11.63 -11.84
C ALA A 118 -25.99 10.77 -12.54
N MET A 119 -25.08 11.37 -13.32
CA MET A 119 -23.82 10.69 -13.63
C MET A 119 -23.07 10.45 -12.31
N PRO A 120 -22.40 9.30 -12.13
CA PRO A 120 -21.59 9.06 -10.94
C PRO A 120 -20.58 10.20 -10.79
N THR A 121 -20.60 10.89 -9.65
CA THR A 121 -19.71 12.02 -9.37
C THR A 121 -18.25 11.57 -9.21
N VAL A 122 -18.03 10.27 -8.93
CA VAL A 122 -16.73 9.62 -8.86
C VAL A 122 -16.79 8.27 -9.57
N SER A 123 -15.81 7.99 -10.42
CA SER A 123 -15.77 6.73 -11.18
C SER A 123 -15.35 5.56 -10.29
N PRO A 124 -15.80 4.31 -10.56
CA PRO A 124 -15.33 3.12 -9.86
C PRO A 124 -13.79 2.97 -9.87
N VAL A 125 -13.14 3.49 -10.91
CA VAL A 125 -11.67 3.55 -11.08
C VAL A 125 -10.99 4.38 -9.99
N TYR A 126 -11.65 5.41 -9.46
CA TYR A 126 -11.11 6.18 -8.33
C TYR A 126 -11.06 5.33 -7.06
N TYR A 127 -12.14 4.59 -6.78
CA TYR A 127 -12.21 3.70 -5.61
C TYR A 127 -11.26 2.51 -5.72
N THR A 128 -10.94 2.03 -6.93
CA THR A 128 -9.93 0.98 -7.09
C THR A 128 -8.55 1.45 -6.64
N ALA A 129 -8.11 2.65 -7.06
CA ALA A 129 -6.82 3.17 -6.65
C ALA A 129 -6.78 3.53 -5.17
N LEU A 130 -7.85 4.09 -4.62
CA LEU A 130 -7.96 4.37 -3.19
C LEU A 130 -7.92 3.08 -2.36
N GLY A 131 -8.75 2.10 -2.71
CA GLY A 131 -8.78 0.80 -2.03
C GLY A 131 -7.43 0.10 -2.10
N SER A 132 -6.80 0.13 -3.28
CA SER A 132 -5.47 -0.42 -3.48
C SER A 132 -4.41 0.25 -2.59
N ALA A 133 -4.36 1.59 -2.60
CA ALA A 133 -3.39 2.36 -1.82
C ALA A 133 -3.55 2.17 -0.31
N VAL A 134 -4.79 2.18 0.19
CA VAL A 134 -5.08 2.00 1.62
C VAL A 134 -4.73 0.58 2.07
N VAL A 135 -5.18 -0.44 1.35
CA VAL A 135 -4.96 -1.84 1.74
C VAL A 135 -3.48 -2.24 1.61
N ALA A 136 -2.78 -1.78 0.57
CA ALA A 136 -1.34 -2.00 0.44
C ALA A 136 -0.55 -1.36 1.59
N ASN A 137 -0.88 -0.12 1.97
CA ASN A 137 -0.19 0.54 3.09
C ASN A 137 -0.52 -0.12 4.44
N ALA A 138 -1.76 -0.55 4.66
CA ALA A 138 -2.12 -1.32 5.85
C ALA A 138 -1.33 -2.64 5.92
N ALA A 139 -1.19 -3.35 4.81
CA ALA A 139 -0.36 -4.54 4.72
C ALA A 139 1.12 -4.25 5.04
N GLY A 140 1.65 -3.11 4.56
CA GLY A 140 3.00 -2.65 4.90
C GLY A 140 3.21 -2.44 6.39
N ILE A 141 2.25 -1.82 7.09
CA ILE A 141 2.28 -1.65 8.56
C ILE A 141 2.26 -3.01 9.25
N VAL A 142 1.33 -3.89 8.87
CA VAL A 142 1.19 -5.22 9.47
C VAL A 142 2.46 -6.03 9.30
N PHE A 143 3.06 -6.00 8.11
CA PHE A 143 4.33 -6.67 7.86
C PHE A 143 5.46 -6.10 8.70
N ALA A 144 5.61 -4.77 8.75
CA ALA A 144 6.65 -4.09 9.52
C ALA A 144 6.53 -4.38 11.02
N THR A 145 5.31 -4.33 11.57
CA THR A 145 5.02 -4.61 12.98
C THR A 145 5.24 -6.08 13.33
N ALA A 146 4.70 -7.01 12.54
CA ALA A 146 4.91 -8.45 12.73
C ALA A 146 6.41 -8.79 12.73
N ARG A 147 7.16 -8.19 11.80
CA ARG A 147 8.61 -8.38 11.72
C ARG A 147 9.34 -7.82 12.93
N ALA A 148 8.99 -6.63 13.40
CA ALA A 148 9.59 -6.03 14.59
C ALA A 148 9.41 -6.95 15.81
N ILE A 149 8.25 -7.60 15.94
CA ILE A 149 7.96 -8.56 17.01
C ILE A 149 8.79 -9.84 16.86
N ILE A 150 8.84 -10.43 15.66
CA ILE A 150 9.58 -11.68 15.40
C ILE A 150 11.09 -11.49 15.63
N THR A 151 11.65 -10.37 15.14
CA THR A 151 13.08 -10.07 15.30
C THR A 151 13.45 -9.79 16.75
N LYS A 152 12.58 -9.10 17.52
CA LYS A 152 12.74 -8.91 18.97
C LYS A 152 12.77 -10.26 19.69
N ASN A 153 11.83 -11.16 19.41
CA ASN A 153 11.77 -12.49 20.02
C ASN A 153 12.99 -13.35 19.69
N ARG A 154 13.50 -13.29 18.45
CA ARG A 154 14.76 -13.99 18.09
C ARG A 154 15.95 -13.47 18.88
N ARG A 155 16.12 -12.15 19.02
CA ARG A 155 17.22 -11.58 19.84
C ARG A 155 17.15 -12.03 21.29
N THR A 156 15.96 -12.04 21.90
CA THR A 156 15.79 -12.49 23.30
C THR A 156 16.09 -13.98 23.46
N GLN A 157 15.74 -14.81 22.47
CA GLN A 157 16.03 -16.24 22.49
C GLN A 157 17.54 -16.52 22.41
N PHE A 158 18.29 -15.83 21.55
CA PHE A 158 19.75 -15.98 21.50
C PHE A 158 20.43 -15.53 22.80
N HIS A 159 19.93 -14.45 23.43
CA HIS A 159 20.50 -14.00 24.70
C HIS A 159 20.28 -15.02 25.84
N ASN A 160 19.12 -15.68 25.87
CA ASN A 160 18.80 -16.70 26.88
C ASN A 160 19.49 -18.06 26.62
N ALA A 161 19.92 -18.35 25.39
CA ALA A 161 20.60 -19.60 25.05
C ALA A 161 22.13 -19.56 25.28
N VAL A 162 22.70 -18.37 25.52
CA VAL A 162 24.13 -18.16 25.76
C VAL A 162 24.44 -17.97 27.26
N ARG A 163 23.42 -18.09 28.12
CA ARG A 163 23.53 -18.00 29.58
C ARG A 163 23.31 -19.36 30.21
#